data_AF-A0A1V6GBP3-F1
#
_entry.id   AF-A0A1V6GBP3-F1
#
_cell.length_a   1.000
_cell.length_b   1.000
_cell.length_c   1.000
_cell.angle_alpha   90.00
_cell.angle_beta   90.00
_cell.angle_gamma   90.00
#
_symmetry.space_group_name_H-M   'P 1'
#
loop_
_entity.id
_entity.type
_entity.pdbx_description
1 polymer ?
#
loop_
_entity_poly.entity_id
_entity_poly.type
_entity_poly.pdbx_seq_one_letter_code
_entity_poly.pdbx_strand_id
1 'polypeptide(L)'
;MRTGMRVVFDGNLSACVEECAGNEYVVSLSDPVRILEQGKMPLPPYLERDAEESDVRAYQTVYARHDGSVAAPTAGLHFTMEMLAGISSRGVSVVPVTLHVGTGTFLPVRTERIEDHVMHSEDYAVSKEAARLIEQARRERRRIVAVGTTVTRVLEHLMQVCSRIEQGKGSTDIFIHNGFSFQAVGAMITNFHLPCSTLLMLASAFAGHELIMKAYEEAIQKRYRFFSYGDTMLII
;
A
#
# COMPACT_ATOMS: atom_id res chain seq x y z
N MET A 1 6.88 -18.42 -17.13
CA MET A 1 5.94 -19.29 -17.89
C MET A 1 5.85 -18.77 -19.33
N ARG A 2 5.23 -19.51 -20.26
CA ARG A 2 5.07 -19.07 -21.66
C ARG A 2 3.60 -19.12 -22.09
N THR A 3 3.20 -18.27 -23.03
CA THR A 3 1.86 -18.34 -23.63
C THR A 3 1.55 -19.75 -24.13
N GLY A 4 0.33 -20.22 -23.86
CA GLY A 4 -0.15 -21.57 -24.12
C GLY A 4 0.29 -22.61 -23.08
N MET A 5 1.09 -22.24 -22.07
CA MET A 5 1.44 -23.16 -20.98
C MET A 5 0.22 -23.40 -20.11
N ARG A 6 -0.11 -24.68 -19.88
CA ARG A 6 -1.10 -25.10 -18.90
C ARG A 6 -0.43 -25.40 -17.56
N VAL A 7 -0.91 -24.74 -16.51
CA VAL A 7 -0.58 -25.01 -15.11
C VAL A 7 -1.72 -25.85 -14.54
N VAL A 8 -1.40 -26.92 -13.82
CA VAL A 8 -2.39 -27.83 -13.20
C VAL A 8 -2.33 -27.65 -11.69
N PHE A 9 -3.51 -27.51 -11.07
CA PHE A 9 -3.69 -27.47 -9.62
C PHE A 9 -4.42 -28.73 -9.15
N ASP A 10 -4.50 -28.93 -7.85
CA ASP A 10 -5.20 -30.07 -7.26
C ASP A 10 -6.69 -30.08 -7.65
N GLY A 11 -7.26 -31.28 -7.74
CA GLY A 11 -8.69 -31.45 -8.05
C GLY A 11 -9.06 -31.23 -9.52
N ASN A 12 -8.14 -31.51 -10.45
CA ASN A 12 -8.29 -31.35 -11.91
C ASN A 12 -8.53 -29.90 -12.36
N LEU A 13 -8.09 -28.94 -11.55
CA LEU A 13 -8.13 -27.53 -11.90
C LEU A 13 -6.91 -27.17 -12.74
N SER A 14 -7.06 -26.19 -13.61
CA SER A 14 -5.97 -25.69 -14.45
C SER A 14 -6.12 -24.20 -14.78
N ALA A 15 -4.97 -23.58 -15.06
CA ALA A 15 -4.85 -22.26 -15.65
C ALA A 15 -4.08 -22.36 -16.97
N CYS A 16 -4.52 -21.66 -18.01
CA CYS A 16 -3.77 -21.52 -19.26
C CYS A 16 -3.22 -20.09 -19.35
N VAL A 17 -1.93 -19.96 -19.64
CA VAL A 17 -1.29 -18.65 -19.84
C VAL A 17 -1.69 -18.11 -21.21
N GLU A 18 -2.48 -17.04 -21.22
CA GLU A 18 -2.92 -16.34 -22.43
C GLU A 18 -1.88 -15.30 -22.86
N GLU A 19 -1.31 -14.57 -21.90
CA GLU A 19 -0.34 -13.52 -22.16
C GLU A 19 0.75 -13.51 -21.10
N CYS A 20 1.97 -13.18 -21.52
CA CYS A 20 3.11 -12.94 -20.63
C CYS A 20 3.53 -11.46 -20.70
N ALA A 21 3.45 -10.76 -19.58
CA ALA A 21 3.90 -9.38 -19.43
C ALA A 21 4.98 -9.30 -18.34
N GLY A 22 6.22 -9.64 -18.69
CA GLY A 22 7.33 -9.69 -17.73
C GLY A 22 7.11 -10.75 -16.63
N ASN A 23 6.87 -10.30 -15.41
CA ASN A 23 6.59 -11.16 -14.24
C ASN A 23 5.09 -11.37 -13.98
N GLU A 24 4.23 -10.76 -14.78
CA GLU A 24 2.78 -10.89 -14.70
C GLU A 24 2.26 -11.75 -15.85
N TYR A 25 1.18 -12.49 -15.59
CA TYR A 25 0.58 -13.42 -16.55
C TYR A 25 -0.93 -13.20 -16.59
N VAL A 26 -1.48 -13.04 -17.78
CA VAL A 26 -2.93 -13.15 -17.98
C VAL A 26 -3.23 -14.62 -18.16
N VAL A 27 -4.10 -15.17 -17.30
CA VAL A 27 -4.45 -16.59 -17.31
C VAL A 27 -5.95 -16.80 -17.44
N SER A 28 -6.34 -17.78 -18.25
CA SER A 28 -7.71 -18.32 -18.22
C SER A 28 -7.79 -19.46 -17.21
N LEU A 29 -8.77 -19.38 -16.32
CA LEU A 29 -8.97 -20.34 -15.24
C LEU A 29 -10.09 -21.33 -15.60
N SER A 30 -9.83 -22.62 -15.46
CA SER A 30 -10.84 -23.68 -15.70
C SER A 30 -12.05 -23.57 -14.75
N ASP A 31 -11.81 -23.16 -13.50
CA ASP A 31 -12.83 -22.82 -12.51
C ASP A 31 -12.25 -21.74 -11.58
N PRO A 32 -12.54 -20.46 -11.83
CA PRO A 32 -11.99 -19.36 -11.03
C PRO A 32 -12.31 -19.48 -9.55
N VAL A 33 -13.52 -19.93 -9.20
CA VAL A 33 -13.99 -19.99 -7.81
C VAL A 33 -13.23 -21.05 -7.05
N ARG A 34 -13.18 -22.29 -7.57
CA ARG A 34 -12.48 -23.39 -6.91
C ARG A 34 -10.97 -23.19 -6.85
N ILE A 35 -10.38 -22.47 -7.81
CA ILE A 35 -8.95 -22.13 -7.78
C ILE A 35 -8.67 -21.11 -6.67
N LEU A 36 -9.51 -20.08 -6.52
CA LEU A 36 -9.35 -19.09 -5.45
C LEU A 36 -9.53 -19.72 -4.05
N GLU A 37 -10.41 -20.71 -3.91
CA GLU A 37 -10.56 -21.48 -2.66
C GLU A 37 -9.30 -22.27 -2.26
N GLN A 38 -8.40 -22.56 -3.22
CA GLN A 38 -7.11 -23.21 -2.95
C GLN A 38 -5.99 -22.22 -2.61
N GLY A 39 -6.26 -20.91 -2.71
CA GLY A 39 -5.30 -19.87 -2.41
C GLY A 39 -4.88 -19.87 -0.93
N LYS A 40 -3.61 -19.57 -0.66
CA LYS A 40 -3.08 -19.33 0.69
C LYS A 40 -2.77 -17.85 0.86
N MET A 41 -2.99 -17.33 2.06
CA MET A 41 -2.63 -15.94 2.39
C MET A 41 -1.13 -15.73 2.17
N PRO A 42 -0.72 -14.78 1.31
CA PRO A 42 0.69 -14.45 1.12
C PRO A 42 1.19 -13.65 2.32
N LEU A 43 1.95 -14.30 3.22
CA LEU A 43 2.66 -13.59 4.26
C LEU A 43 3.83 -12.78 3.68
N PRO A 44 4.20 -11.65 4.29
CA PRO A 44 5.43 -10.95 3.96
C PRO A 44 6.64 -11.90 3.96
N PRO A 45 7.58 -11.76 3.00
CA PRO A 45 8.66 -12.74 2.78
C PRO A 45 9.63 -12.87 3.97
N TYR A 46 9.65 -11.91 4.89
CA TYR A 46 10.46 -11.97 6.11
C TYR A 46 9.81 -12.82 7.22
N LEU A 47 8.54 -13.22 7.06
CA LEU A 47 7.90 -14.22 7.91
C LEU A 47 8.16 -15.59 7.30
N GLU A 48 9.20 -16.26 7.79
CA GLU A 48 9.62 -17.59 7.34
C GLU A 48 8.74 -18.70 7.96
N ARG A 49 7.42 -18.62 7.77
CA ARG A 49 6.44 -19.63 8.20
C ARG A 49 5.25 -19.70 7.27
N ASP A 50 4.51 -20.80 7.33
CA ASP A 50 3.21 -20.91 6.67
C ASP A 50 2.16 -19.99 7.33
N ALA A 51 1.20 -19.53 6.53
CA ALA A 51 0.05 -18.79 7.01
C ALA A 51 -0.86 -19.67 7.87
N GLU A 52 -1.30 -19.12 9.00
CA GLU A 52 -2.29 -19.70 9.89
C GLU A 52 -3.67 -19.08 9.63
N GLU A 53 -4.75 -19.72 10.09
CA GLU A 53 -6.11 -19.15 9.98
C GLU A 53 -6.24 -17.78 10.65
N SER A 54 -5.46 -17.54 11.70
CA SER A 54 -5.39 -16.26 12.41
C SER A 54 -4.88 -15.12 11.52
N ASP A 55 -3.95 -15.39 10.60
CA ASP A 55 -3.37 -14.41 9.69
C ASP A 55 -4.41 -13.87 8.70
N VAL A 56 -5.36 -14.70 8.29
CA VAL A 56 -6.44 -14.28 7.38
C VAL A 56 -7.22 -13.10 7.96
N ARG A 57 -7.44 -13.11 9.29
CA ARG A 57 -8.15 -12.03 9.97
C ARG A 57 -7.23 -10.90 10.41
N ALA A 58 -6.00 -11.22 10.83
CA ALA A 58 -5.05 -10.25 11.38
C ALA A 58 -4.33 -9.43 10.31
N TYR A 59 -4.19 -9.96 9.09
CA TYR A 59 -3.50 -9.31 7.98
C TYR A 59 -4.47 -8.53 7.07
N GLN A 60 -5.41 -7.82 7.69
CA GLN A 60 -6.28 -6.85 7.04
C GLN A 60 -6.66 -5.73 8.02
N THR A 61 -6.96 -4.55 7.50
CA THR A 61 -7.42 -3.46 8.36
C THR A 61 -8.84 -3.73 8.85
N VAL A 62 -9.19 -3.21 10.03
CA VAL A 62 -10.54 -3.36 10.61
C VAL A 62 -11.66 -2.73 9.77
N TYR A 63 -11.29 -1.97 8.74
CA TYR A 63 -12.18 -1.27 7.81
C TYR A 63 -12.02 -1.75 6.36
N ALA A 64 -11.39 -2.91 6.14
CA ALA A 64 -11.32 -3.55 4.83
C ALA A 64 -12.74 -3.90 4.32
N ARG A 65 -12.99 -3.69 3.02
CA ARG A 65 -14.32 -3.90 2.39
C ARG A 65 -14.29 -4.67 1.08
N HIS A 66 -13.13 -4.78 0.45
CA HIS A 66 -12.98 -5.34 -0.89
C HIS A 66 -11.76 -6.26 -0.93
N ASP A 67 -11.95 -7.45 -1.48
CA ASP A 67 -10.86 -8.38 -1.77
C ASP A 67 -10.03 -7.89 -2.97
N GLY A 68 -8.78 -8.34 -3.04
CA GLY A 68 -7.93 -8.16 -4.24
C GLY A 68 -6.54 -7.58 -3.97
N SER A 69 -6.26 -7.12 -2.75
CA SER A 69 -4.88 -6.72 -2.41
C SER A 69 -4.05 -7.95 -2.04
N VAL A 70 -2.87 -8.08 -2.63
CA VAL A 70 -1.92 -9.16 -2.30
C VAL A 70 -1.18 -8.82 -0.99
N ALA A 71 -0.87 -7.55 -0.76
CA ALA A 71 -0.29 -7.07 0.48
C ALA A 71 -1.28 -6.21 1.27
N ALA A 72 -1.31 -6.36 2.60
CA ALA A 72 -2.14 -5.51 3.43
C ALA A 72 -1.53 -4.09 3.54
N PRO A 73 -2.35 -3.02 3.56
CA PRO A 73 -1.90 -1.66 3.86
C PRO A 73 -1.58 -1.54 5.35
N THR A 74 -0.36 -1.95 5.71
CA THR A 74 -0.01 -2.33 7.08
C THR A 74 0.00 -1.19 8.11
N ALA A 75 0.14 0.05 7.66
CA ALA A 75 -0.02 1.22 8.53
C ALA A 75 -1.45 1.33 9.09
N GLY A 76 -2.44 0.79 8.38
CA GLY A 76 -3.83 0.75 8.81
C GLY A 76 -4.13 -0.32 9.86
N LEU A 77 -3.22 -1.30 10.07
CA LEU A 77 -3.42 -2.39 11.04
C LEU A 77 -3.37 -1.89 12.50
N HIS A 78 -2.80 -0.70 12.72
CA HIS A 78 -2.69 -0.08 14.04
C HIS A 78 -4.01 0.53 14.54
N PHE A 79 -5.04 0.58 13.70
CA PHE A 79 -6.33 1.17 14.06
C PHE A 79 -7.33 0.10 14.49
N THR A 80 -7.97 0.33 15.63
CA THR A 80 -9.17 -0.41 16.04
C THR A 80 -10.44 0.38 15.67
N MET A 81 -11.59 -0.31 15.66
CA MET A 81 -12.87 0.36 15.41
C MET A 81 -13.18 1.41 16.49
N GLU A 82 -12.79 1.16 17.74
CA GLU A 82 -12.92 2.12 18.85
C GLU A 82 -12.05 3.36 18.62
N MET A 83 -10.82 3.19 18.13
CA MET A 83 -9.95 4.32 17.80
C MET A 83 -10.54 5.18 16.68
N LEU A 84 -11.05 4.55 15.61
CA LEU A 84 -11.66 5.26 14.49
C LEU A 84 -12.95 5.99 14.89
N ALA A 85 -13.75 5.38 15.77
CA ALA A 85 -14.92 6.02 16.35
C ALA A 85 -14.52 7.23 17.21
N GLY A 86 -13.49 7.11 18.04
CA GLY A 86 -12.97 8.20 18.88
C GLY A 86 -12.36 9.36 18.08
N ILE A 87 -11.73 9.06 16.94
CA ILE A 87 -11.25 10.07 15.99
C ILE A 87 -12.44 10.80 15.37
N SER A 88 -13.45 10.06 14.92
CA SER A 88 -14.65 10.62 14.30
C SER A 88 -15.47 11.48 15.27
N SER A 89 -15.59 11.07 16.54
CA SER A 89 -16.31 11.84 17.57
C SER A 89 -15.64 13.17 17.91
N ARG A 90 -14.35 13.35 17.56
CA ARG A 90 -13.61 14.61 17.69
C ARG A 90 -13.72 15.50 16.45
N GLY A 91 -14.58 15.14 15.50
CA GLY A 91 -14.83 15.92 14.28
C GLY A 91 -13.83 15.67 13.15
N VAL A 92 -12.97 14.65 13.26
CA VAL A 92 -12.05 14.26 12.18
C VAL A 92 -12.74 13.29 11.23
N SER A 93 -12.80 13.61 9.94
CA SER A 93 -13.38 12.72 8.94
C SER A 93 -12.45 11.54 8.65
N VAL A 94 -12.95 10.31 8.80
CA VAL A 94 -12.27 9.09 8.33
C VAL A 94 -12.78 8.76 6.93
N VAL A 95 -11.88 8.80 5.95
CA VAL A 95 -12.24 8.62 4.53
C VAL A 95 -11.53 7.39 3.96
N PRO A 96 -12.26 6.31 3.65
CA PRO A 96 -11.64 5.13 3.06
C PRO A 96 -11.31 5.33 1.58
N VAL A 97 -10.14 4.85 1.16
CA VAL A 97 -9.70 4.71 -0.24
C VAL A 97 -9.39 3.23 -0.47
N THR A 98 -9.77 2.69 -1.62
CA THR A 98 -9.51 1.29 -1.97
C THR A 98 -8.20 1.19 -2.74
N LEU A 99 -7.35 0.25 -2.35
CA LEU A 99 -6.02 0.03 -2.92
C LEU A 99 -5.85 -1.47 -3.14
N HIS A 100 -5.35 -1.84 -4.32
CA HIS A 100 -4.89 -3.20 -4.58
C HIS A 100 -3.37 -3.16 -4.72
N VAL A 101 -2.72 -3.59 -3.65
CA VAL A 101 -1.26 -3.57 -3.51
C VAL A 101 -0.71 -4.89 -4.01
N GLY A 102 0.15 -4.84 -5.03
CA GLY A 102 0.80 -6.00 -5.62
C GLY A 102 1.99 -6.52 -4.79
N THR A 103 2.64 -7.57 -5.28
CA THR A 103 3.84 -8.17 -4.64
C THR A 103 5.07 -7.26 -4.68
N GLY A 104 5.08 -6.27 -5.58
CA GLY A 104 6.20 -5.35 -5.79
C GLY A 104 6.54 -4.47 -4.58
N THR A 105 5.59 -4.25 -3.66
CA THR A 105 5.76 -3.35 -2.50
C THR A 105 6.86 -3.80 -1.52
N PHE A 106 7.26 -5.07 -1.54
CA PHE A 106 8.33 -5.59 -0.70
C PHE A 106 9.70 -5.68 -1.39
N LEU A 107 9.79 -5.31 -2.67
CA LEU A 107 11.05 -5.46 -3.42
C LEU A 107 12.03 -4.32 -3.10
N PRO A 108 13.31 -4.64 -2.85
CA PRO A 108 14.33 -3.61 -2.65
C PRO A 108 14.63 -2.89 -3.97
N VAL A 109 15.11 -1.65 -3.88
CA VAL A 109 15.70 -0.97 -5.02
C VAL A 109 16.98 -1.71 -5.41
N ARG A 110 17.06 -2.20 -6.65
CA ARG A 110 18.21 -2.96 -7.18
C ARG A 110 19.03 -2.20 -8.22
N THR A 111 18.64 -0.96 -8.54
CA THR A 111 19.32 -0.11 -9.52
C THR A 111 20.40 0.72 -8.85
N GLU A 112 21.51 0.96 -9.56
CA GLU A 112 22.60 1.81 -9.06
C GLU A 112 22.19 3.28 -8.95
N ARG A 113 21.35 3.73 -9.89
CA ARG A 113 20.77 5.08 -9.90
C ARG A 113 19.30 5.01 -9.51
N ILE A 114 18.87 5.99 -8.74
CA ILE A 114 17.48 6.13 -8.29
C ILE A 114 16.58 6.36 -9.50
N GLU A 115 17.02 7.20 -10.45
CA GLU A 115 16.29 7.53 -11.67
C GLU A 115 15.98 6.32 -12.57
N ASP A 116 16.77 5.26 -12.47
CA ASP A 116 16.60 4.04 -13.27
C ASP A 116 15.60 3.05 -12.62
N HIS A 117 15.13 3.34 -11.41
CA HIS A 117 14.21 2.46 -10.69
C HIS A 117 12.81 2.49 -11.30
N VAL A 118 12.36 1.34 -11.81
CA VAL A 118 10.98 1.16 -12.25
C VAL A 118 10.10 0.79 -11.06
N MET A 119 9.16 1.66 -10.72
CA MET A 119 8.18 1.39 -9.68
C MET A 119 7.13 0.39 -10.16
N HIS A 120 6.70 -0.46 -9.25
CA HIS A 120 5.50 -1.27 -9.47
C HIS A 120 4.25 -0.40 -9.41
N SER A 121 3.37 -0.62 -10.39
CA SER A 121 2.06 0.00 -10.44
C SER A 121 1.17 -0.55 -9.32
N GLU A 122 0.46 0.33 -8.64
CA GLU A 122 -0.55 -0.03 -7.64
C GLU A 122 -1.92 0.46 -8.13
N ASP A 123 -2.91 -0.43 -8.13
CA ASP A 123 -4.27 -0.07 -8.52
C ASP A 123 -5.00 0.60 -7.37
N TYR A 124 -5.84 1.57 -7.70
CA TYR A 124 -6.64 2.31 -6.74
C TYR A 124 -8.08 2.51 -7.21
N ALA A 125 -8.97 2.68 -6.26
CA ALA A 125 -10.32 3.17 -6.48
C ALA A 125 -10.70 4.22 -5.43
N VAL A 126 -11.01 5.42 -5.90
CA VAL A 126 -11.52 6.53 -5.10
C VAL A 126 -13.00 6.71 -5.40
N SER A 127 -13.84 6.55 -4.37
CA SER A 127 -15.28 6.76 -4.51
C SER A 127 -15.63 8.24 -4.69
N LYS A 128 -16.81 8.53 -5.22
CA LYS A 128 -17.35 9.90 -5.33
C LYS A 128 -17.32 10.64 -3.99
N GLU A 129 -17.71 9.94 -2.93
CA GLU A 129 -17.78 10.50 -1.60
C GLU A 129 -16.37 10.78 -1.04
N ALA A 130 -15.43 9.85 -1.23
CA ALA A 130 -14.06 10.03 -0.78
C ALA A 130 -13.39 11.23 -1.48
N ALA A 131 -13.50 11.31 -2.81
CA ALA A 131 -12.98 12.43 -3.58
C ALA A 131 -13.56 13.76 -3.12
N ARG A 132 -14.89 13.82 -2.91
CA ARG A 132 -15.56 15.03 -2.41
C ARG A 132 -15.04 15.46 -1.05
N LEU A 133 -14.93 14.53 -0.09
CA LEU A 133 -14.50 14.84 1.28
C LEU A 133 -13.04 15.28 1.34
N ILE A 134 -12.15 14.61 0.60
CA ILE A 134 -10.72 14.92 0.56
C ILE A 134 -10.48 16.25 -0.13
N GLU A 135 -11.10 16.48 -1.31
CA GLU A 135 -10.96 17.74 -2.03
C GLU A 135 -11.56 18.92 -1.24
N GLN A 136 -12.67 18.71 -0.52
CA GLN A 136 -13.22 19.72 0.38
C GLN A 136 -12.21 20.06 1.50
N ALA A 137 -11.60 19.06 2.13
CA ALA A 137 -10.57 19.28 3.16
C ALA A 137 -9.39 20.10 2.60
N ARG A 138 -8.92 19.76 1.40
CA ARG A 138 -7.85 20.49 0.71
C ARG A 138 -8.21 21.95 0.46
N ARG A 139 -9.40 22.22 -0.09
CA ARG A 139 -9.88 23.59 -0.38
C ARG A 139 -10.06 24.43 0.89
N GLU A 140 -10.47 23.80 1.98
CA GLU A 140 -10.59 24.41 3.30
C GLU A 140 -9.25 24.50 4.05
N ARG A 141 -8.14 24.08 3.43
CA ARG A 141 -6.79 24.02 4.04
C ARG A 141 -6.75 23.20 5.34
N ARG A 142 -7.64 22.23 5.48
CA ARG A 142 -7.58 21.23 6.55
C ARG A 142 -6.46 20.25 6.25
N ARG A 143 -5.79 19.78 7.30
CA ARG A 143 -4.74 18.78 7.19
C ARG A 143 -5.33 17.45 6.73
N ILE A 144 -4.79 16.90 5.65
CA ILE A 144 -5.06 15.53 5.21
C ILE A 144 -3.97 14.63 5.79
N VAL A 145 -4.37 13.65 6.60
CA VAL A 145 -3.47 12.65 7.20
C VAL A 145 -3.59 11.36 6.41
N ALA A 146 -2.57 11.01 5.64
CA ALA A 146 -2.54 9.74 4.91
C ALA A 146 -2.13 8.59 5.84
N VAL A 147 -2.89 7.50 5.83
CA VAL A 147 -2.56 6.27 6.57
C VAL A 147 -1.93 5.27 5.59
N GLY A 148 -0.61 5.27 5.54
CA GLY A 148 0.21 4.41 4.68
C GLY A 148 0.74 5.14 3.44
N THR A 149 1.91 4.69 2.99
CA THR A 149 2.62 5.20 1.81
C THR A 149 1.82 5.03 0.51
N THR A 150 1.08 3.93 0.36
CA THR A 150 0.22 3.67 -0.81
C THR A 150 -0.89 4.72 -0.93
N VAL A 151 -1.52 5.11 0.19
CA VAL A 151 -2.51 6.21 0.21
C VAL A 151 -1.84 7.52 -0.23
N THR A 152 -0.65 7.80 0.30
CA THR A 152 0.14 8.99 -0.08
C THR A 152 0.41 9.01 -1.58
N ARG A 153 0.89 7.91 -2.17
CA ARG A 153 1.16 7.79 -3.61
C ARG A 153 -0.09 8.09 -4.43
N VAL A 154 -1.24 7.51 -4.09
CA VAL A 154 -2.49 7.71 -4.84
C VAL A 154 -2.95 9.17 -4.78
N LEU A 155 -2.95 9.79 -3.60
CA LEU A 155 -3.40 11.18 -3.47
C LEU A 155 -2.47 12.15 -4.21
N GLU A 156 -1.16 11.96 -4.11
CA GLU A 156 -0.19 12.81 -4.80
C GLU A 156 -0.18 12.57 -6.31
N HIS A 157 -0.38 11.33 -6.76
CA HIS A 157 -0.59 11.02 -8.18
C HIS A 157 -1.80 11.76 -8.74
N LEU A 158 -2.96 11.68 -8.07
CA LEU A 158 -4.17 12.40 -8.50
C LEU A 158 -3.94 13.91 -8.56
N MET A 159 -3.19 14.47 -7.61
CA MET A 159 -2.81 15.88 -7.67
C MET A 159 -1.93 16.20 -8.88
N GLN A 160 -0.94 15.37 -9.20
CA GLN A 160 -0.07 15.59 -10.35
C GLN A 160 -0.80 15.48 -11.69
N VAL A 161 -1.69 14.49 -11.86
CA VAL A 161 -2.34 14.23 -13.14
C VAL A 161 -3.64 15.02 -13.35
N CYS A 162 -4.38 15.33 -12.27
CA CYS A 162 -5.70 15.97 -12.35
C CYS A 162 -5.73 17.37 -11.71
N SER A 163 -4.68 17.80 -11.01
CA SER A 163 -4.64 19.06 -10.23
C SER A 163 -5.71 19.17 -9.12
N ARG A 164 -6.42 18.07 -8.83
CA ARG A 164 -7.44 17.94 -7.79
C ARG A 164 -7.66 16.45 -7.46
N ILE A 165 -8.26 16.17 -6.31
CA ILE A 165 -8.64 14.79 -5.98
C ILE A 165 -9.98 14.45 -6.66
N GLU A 166 -9.94 13.52 -7.61
CA GLU A 166 -11.12 13.05 -8.36
C GLU A 166 -11.54 11.63 -7.98
N GLN A 167 -12.81 11.31 -8.25
CA GLN A 167 -13.30 9.93 -8.21
C GLN A 167 -12.72 9.16 -9.38
N GLY A 168 -12.55 7.85 -9.23
CA GLY A 168 -12.15 7.01 -10.35
C GLY A 168 -11.46 5.74 -9.92
N LYS A 169 -11.19 4.90 -10.92
CA LYS A 169 -10.27 3.77 -10.81
C LYS A 169 -9.09 4.04 -11.71
N GLY A 170 -7.92 3.62 -11.30
CA GLY A 170 -6.70 3.76 -12.08
C GLY A 170 -5.56 3.02 -11.42
N SER A 171 -4.37 3.23 -11.96
CA SER A 171 -3.16 2.67 -11.42
C SER A 171 -2.11 3.77 -11.30
N THR A 172 -1.17 3.63 -10.37
CA THR A 172 -0.07 4.57 -10.23
C THR A 172 1.25 3.87 -9.98
N ASP A 173 2.24 4.25 -10.76
CA ASP A 173 3.65 3.89 -10.61
C ASP A 173 4.46 5.09 -10.10
N ILE A 174 3.80 6.11 -9.52
CA ILE A 174 4.50 7.31 -9.04
C ILE A 174 5.64 6.93 -8.09
N PHE A 175 6.82 7.46 -8.38
CA PHE A 175 8.00 7.29 -7.55
C PHE A 175 8.26 8.57 -6.76
N ILE A 176 8.04 8.50 -5.44
CA ILE A 176 8.23 9.63 -4.53
C ILE A 176 9.59 9.49 -3.85
N HIS A 177 10.50 10.42 -4.13
CA HIS A 177 11.84 10.50 -3.54
C HIS A 177 12.23 11.96 -3.30
N ASN A 178 13.46 12.20 -2.82
CA ASN A 178 13.98 13.54 -2.52
C ASN A 178 13.69 14.54 -3.66
N GLY A 179 13.22 15.74 -3.29
CA GLY A 179 12.81 16.79 -4.23
C GLY A 179 11.33 16.76 -4.61
N PHE A 180 10.57 15.75 -4.18
CA PHE A 180 9.12 15.70 -4.41
C PHE A 180 8.38 16.81 -3.66
N SER A 181 7.41 17.44 -4.33
CA SER A 181 6.55 18.47 -3.75
C SER A 181 5.17 17.90 -3.46
N PHE A 182 4.86 17.73 -2.17
CA PHE A 182 3.57 17.22 -1.71
C PHE A 182 2.50 18.31 -1.80
N GLN A 183 1.37 17.98 -2.43
CA GLN A 183 0.28 18.92 -2.70
C GLN A 183 -1.02 18.56 -1.97
N ALA A 184 -1.23 17.27 -1.65
CA ALA A 184 -2.44 16.81 -0.98
C ALA A 184 -2.17 16.48 0.50
N VAL A 185 -1.14 15.68 0.77
CA VAL A 185 -0.90 15.08 2.08
C VAL A 185 -0.14 16.05 2.97
N GLY A 186 -0.70 16.34 4.15
CA GLY A 186 -0.10 17.25 5.15
C GLY A 186 0.43 16.56 6.40
N ALA A 187 0.16 15.27 6.57
CA ALA A 187 0.78 14.40 7.56
C ALA A 187 0.66 12.95 7.11
N MET A 188 1.54 12.08 7.60
CA MET A 188 1.55 10.67 7.21
C MET A 188 1.71 9.77 8.43
N ILE A 189 0.92 8.70 8.49
CA ILE A 189 1.11 7.58 9.41
C ILE A 189 1.66 6.41 8.59
N THR A 190 2.80 5.88 8.98
CA THR A 190 3.44 4.76 8.27
C THR A 190 4.20 3.85 9.23
N ASN A 191 4.60 2.65 8.79
CA ASN A 191 5.48 1.76 9.55
C ASN A 191 6.93 2.23 9.45
N PHE A 192 7.82 1.61 10.24
CA PHE A 192 9.26 1.68 9.95
C PHE A 192 9.62 0.69 8.83
N HIS A 193 10.35 1.18 7.83
CA HIS A 193 10.63 0.50 6.57
C HIS A 193 12.06 -0.08 6.51
N LEU A 194 12.30 -0.99 5.58
CA LEU A 194 13.64 -1.55 5.36
C LEU A 194 14.63 -0.47 4.89
N PRO A 195 15.92 -0.58 5.27
CA PRO A 195 16.99 0.17 4.62
C PRO A 195 16.97 -0.02 3.11
N CYS A 196 17.33 1.02 2.35
CA CYS A 196 17.36 0.99 0.88
C CYS A 196 16.02 0.62 0.22
N SER A 197 14.89 0.90 0.87
CA SER A 197 13.55 0.71 0.31
C SER A 197 12.95 2.00 -0.25
N THR A 198 12.12 1.87 -1.28
CA THR A 198 11.36 3.00 -1.86
C THR A 198 10.44 3.65 -0.83
N LEU A 199 9.93 2.88 0.13
CA LEU A 199 9.10 3.39 1.22
C LEU A 199 9.87 4.30 2.18
N LEU A 200 11.12 3.94 2.50
CA LEU A 200 12.00 4.80 3.29
C LEU A 200 12.37 6.08 2.53
N MET A 201 12.54 6.00 1.21
CA MET A 201 12.78 7.16 0.35
C MET A 201 11.57 8.10 0.32
N LEU A 202 10.36 7.57 0.24
CA LEU A 202 9.12 8.36 0.32
C LEU A 202 9.00 9.05 1.68
N ALA A 203 9.22 8.32 2.78
CA ALA A 203 9.21 8.92 4.12
C ALA A 203 10.28 10.02 4.27
N SER A 204 11.47 9.80 3.72
CA SER A 204 12.57 10.78 3.69
C SER A 204 12.23 12.01 2.84
N ALA A 205 11.55 11.82 1.70
CA ALA A 205 11.07 12.92 0.88
C ALA A 205 10.02 13.76 1.63
N PHE A 206 9.17 13.11 2.44
CA PHE A 206 8.09 13.76 3.18
C PHE A 206 8.61 14.58 4.38
N ALA A 207 9.50 14.03 5.21
CA ALA A 207 9.96 14.67 6.44
C ALA A 207 11.36 15.29 6.37
N GLY A 208 12.09 15.05 5.28
CA GLY A 208 13.53 15.33 5.17
C GLY A 208 14.37 14.14 5.62
N HIS A 209 15.43 13.85 4.85
CA HIS A 209 16.29 12.68 5.05
C HIS A 209 16.95 12.67 6.44
N GLU A 210 17.56 13.78 6.86
CA GLU A 210 18.26 13.85 8.15
C GLU A 210 17.33 13.57 9.33
N LEU A 211 16.11 14.10 9.29
CA LEU A 211 15.13 13.91 10.34
C LEU A 211 14.66 12.44 10.42
N ILE A 212 14.40 11.81 9.27
CA ILE A 212 14.03 10.39 9.22
C ILE A 212 15.17 9.51 9.71
N MET A 213 16.43 9.75 9.30
CA MET A 213 17.57 8.95 9.78
C MET A 213 17.73 9.07 11.29
N LYS A 214 17.62 10.28 11.85
CA LYS A 214 17.65 10.49 13.31
C LYS A 214 16.52 9.76 14.03
N ALA A 215 15.30 9.78 13.46
CA ALA A 215 14.17 9.05 14.03
C ALA A 215 14.39 7.52 14.01
N TYR A 216 15.03 7.00 12.95
CA TYR A 216 15.37 5.58 12.84
C TYR A 216 16.46 5.17 13.83
N GLU A 217 17.50 5.98 14.01
CA GLU A 217 18.53 5.75 15.04
C GLU A 217 17.93 5.67 16.44
N GLU A 218 17.05 6.62 16.79
CA GLU A 218 16.34 6.63 18.07
C GLU A 218 15.44 5.39 18.22
N ALA A 219 14.70 5.02 17.17
CA ALA A 219 13.84 3.84 17.15
C ALA A 219 14.64 2.55 17.39
N ILE A 220 15.82 2.42 16.77
CA ILE A 220 16.74 1.29 16.99
C ILE A 220 17.24 1.29 18.44
N GLN A 221 17.72 2.42 18.95
CA GLN A 221 18.21 2.54 20.33
C GLN A 221 17.13 2.17 21.36
N LYS A 222 15.88 2.57 21.09
CA LYS A 222 14.72 2.27 21.93
C LYS A 222 14.06 0.92 21.64
N ARG A 223 14.62 0.12 20.73
CA ARG A 223 14.13 -1.22 20.36
C ARG A 223 12.67 -1.23 19.87
N TYR A 224 12.31 -0.23 19.08
CA TYR A 224 11.05 -0.26 18.33
C TYR A 224 11.06 -1.47 17.39
N ARG A 225 9.88 -2.01 17.14
CA ARG A 225 9.66 -3.10 16.19
C ARG A 225 9.51 -2.50 14.80
N PHE A 226 10.15 -3.09 13.80
CA PHE A 226 10.13 -2.59 12.43
C PHE A 226 9.19 -3.43 11.56
N PHE A 227 8.95 -2.98 10.33
CA PHE A 227 8.18 -3.67 9.29
C PHE A 227 6.66 -3.70 9.53
N SER A 228 5.96 -4.56 8.79
CA SER A 228 4.50 -4.55 8.67
C SER A 228 3.78 -4.76 10.01
N TYR A 229 4.33 -5.62 10.87
CA TYR A 229 3.80 -5.92 12.21
C TYR A 229 4.52 -5.19 13.34
N GLY A 230 5.42 -4.26 12.98
CA GLY A 230 6.17 -3.45 13.92
C GLY A 230 5.36 -2.30 14.50
N ASP A 231 6.06 -1.29 14.99
CA ASP A 231 5.46 -0.05 15.47
C ASP A 231 5.22 0.92 14.30
N THR A 232 4.52 2.01 14.59
CA THR A 232 4.15 3.05 13.61
C THR A 232 4.77 4.40 13.94
N MET A 233 4.98 5.19 12.90
CA MET A 233 5.48 6.55 12.94
C MET A 233 4.39 7.50 12.41
N LEU A 234 4.15 8.58 13.14
CA LEU A 234 3.35 9.72 12.70
C LEU A 234 4.30 10.88 12.34
N ILE A 235 4.20 11.39 11.11
CA ILE A 235 4.98 12.52 10.61
C ILE A 235 4.03 13.71 10.42
N ILE A 236 4.36 14.87 11.01
CA ILE A 236 3.52 16.08 11.09
C ILE A 236 4.31 17.37 10.88
#